data_AF-A0A1Y3WUF7-F1
#
_entry.id   AF-A0A1Y3WUF7-F1
#
_cell.length_a   1.000
_cell.length_b   1.000
_cell.length_c   1.000
_cell.angle_alpha   90.00
_cell.angle_beta   90.00
_cell.angle_gamma   90.00
#
_symmetry.space_group_name_H-M   'P 1'
#
loop_
_entity.id
_entity.type
_entity.pdbx_description
1 polymer ?
#
loop_
_entity_poly.entity_id
_entity_poly.type
_entity_poly.pdbx_seq_one_letter_code
_entity_poly.pdbx_strand_id
1 'polypeptide(L)'
;MKLLKLGLWLVAGMAGLILPACGSGDEDAAAPEKTSELEICWTPEAPAVEQTVSFSLGGDVANVRSVLWMFGDGKTASGGVSTPVEHAYAKAGEYVVKAAVTHLSGPMTELSKSLTVNNTEAGMVVSNDFPARMEEVSFSLNHLAGVERVDWDFGDDSDPQSTASASEILTHAFQRDGNFTVRASITYGDGRSESLQHEVEVEGLSLSWACRNFDRSKMWIMAHRGNTQNGYNLPPNSMAAFRACVESGCVDFIETDVQITRDGEVICLHDNYLSRFTDYNSYYSGKGMVADYTLEELGQFRLKTSDGKVSGEKIPTLEEVLLEFRGKVWFNLDKCMESDVNIEKVYDVVRRCGCLDRVQFYISDNTDRADWLSQQEVPGILAPHANKESALTLMTAYENTWMVQTSTGYVTPSWIAAINARALSVTNLLDADGENFHNGNTTLMESFVTAGVRMIQCDYPAQMDEYLRGRGKR
;
A
#
# COMPACT_ATOMS: atom_id res chain seq x y z
N MET A 1 -7.43 58.20 -28.11
CA MET A 1 -7.72 58.48 -26.68
C MET A 1 -6.69 57.71 -25.86
N LYS A 2 -5.48 58.22 -25.59
CA LYS A 2 -5.08 59.18 -24.54
C LYS A 2 -5.60 58.76 -23.15
N LEU A 3 -4.75 58.15 -22.30
CA LEU A 3 -3.91 58.75 -21.21
C LEU A 3 -4.57 58.43 -19.83
N LEU A 4 -3.93 58.20 -18.66
CA LEU A 4 -2.54 58.11 -18.19
C LEU A 4 -2.54 57.78 -16.64
N LYS A 5 -1.57 56.98 -16.17
CA LYS A 5 -0.67 57.12 -14.97
C LYS A 5 -1.12 57.14 -13.47
N LEU A 6 -0.26 56.44 -12.69
CA LEU A 6 0.34 56.68 -11.34
C LEU A 6 -0.50 56.48 -10.05
N GLY A 7 0.05 56.01 -8.91
CA GLY A 7 1.45 55.74 -8.55
C GLY A 7 1.61 55.13 -7.12
N LEU A 8 2.82 54.64 -6.83
CA LEU A 8 3.39 54.29 -5.51
C LEU A 8 3.41 55.49 -4.55
N TRP A 9 3.48 55.29 -3.23
CA TRP A 9 4.49 55.89 -2.31
C TRP A 9 4.45 55.23 -0.90
N LEU A 10 5.65 54.93 -0.38
CA LEU A 10 5.97 54.59 1.02
C LEU A 10 5.72 55.79 1.96
N VAL A 11 5.45 55.52 3.26
CA VAL A 11 6.09 56.27 4.38
C VAL A 11 6.27 55.36 5.61
N ALA A 12 7.47 55.41 6.18
CA ALA A 12 7.89 54.85 7.46
C ALA A 12 8.02 55.96 8.53
N GLY A 13 8.05 55.58 9.81
CA GLY A 13 8.39 56.42 10.97
C GLY A 13 7.19 56.72 11.86
N MET A 14 7.26 56.74 13.19
CA MET A 14 8.40 56.95 14.07
C MET A 14 8.06 56.46 15.50
N ALA A 15 9.09 56.13 16.26
CA ALA A 15 9.04 55.75 17.67
C ALA A 15 8.63 56.89 18.61
N GLY A 16 8.06 56.53 19.77
CA GLY A 16 7.88 57.43 20.92
C GLY A 16 7.63 56.61 22.19
N LEU A 17 8.54 56.74 23.15
CA LEU A 17 8.64 55.94 24.38
C LEU A 17 8.72 56.93 25.55
N ILE A 18 7.71 57.02 26.43
CA ILE A 18 7.80 57.63 27.79
C ILE A 18 6.79 56.91 28.74
N LEU A 19 7.29 56.48 29.90
CA LEU A 19 6.62 55.81 31.05
C LEU A 19 5.80 56.79 31.95
N PRO A 20 5.30 56.41 33.15
CA PRO A 20 4.12 55.60 33.47
C PRO A 20 3.08 56.38 34.31
N ALA A 21 1.82 55.93 34.38
CA ALA A 21 0.90 56.34 35.44
C ALA A 21 -0.18 55.28 35.72
N CYS A 22 -0.38 54.99 37.01
CA CYS A 22 -1.38 54.09 37.56
C CYS A 22 -2.82 54.43 37.14
N GLY A 23 -3.67 53.41 36.99
CA GLY A 23 -5.12 53.60 36.99
C GLY A 23 -5.91 52.42 36.43
N SER A 24 -6.11 51.40 37.28
CA SER A 24 -7.27 50.50 37.37
C SER A 24 -8.11 50.14 36.13
N GLY A 25 -8.18 48.84 35.88
CA GLY A 25 -9.38 48.16 35.36
C GLY A 25 -9.42 48.06 33.85
N ASP A 26 -9.03 46.89 33.33
CA ASP A 26 -9.94 46.08 32.52
C ASP A 26 -9.33 44.69 32.32
N GLU A 27 -10.22 43.72 32.28
CA GLU A 27 -10.00 42.28 32.32
C GLU A 27 -9.02 41.82 31.24
N ASP A 28 -7.93 41.16 31.66
CA ASP A 28 -7.11 40.34 30.78
C ASP A 28 -8.02 39.23 30.21
N ALA A 29 -8.43 39.40 28.96
CA ALA A 29 -8.92 38.30 28.15
C ALA A 29 -7.78 37.28 28.01
N ALA A 30 -7.84 36.22 28.81
CA ALA A 30 -6.99 35.06 28.65
C ALA A 30 -7.00 34.62 27.18
N ALA A 31 -5.81 34.33 26.64
CA ALA A 31 -5.67 33.62 25.38
C ALA A 31 -6.60 32.39 25.39
N PRO A 32 -7.22 32.01 24.25
CA PRO A 32 -8.12 30.86 24.24
C PRO A 32 -7.33 29.65 24.74
N GLU A 33 -7.75 29.13 25.90
CA GLU A 33 -7.27 27.84 26.39
C GLU A 33 -7.49 26.84 25.27
N LYS A 34 -6.39 26.22 24.83
CA LYS A 34 -6.38 25.09 23.92
C LYS A 34 -7.19 24.00 24.63
N THR A 35 -8.47 23.86 24.31
CA THR A 35 -9.29 22.74 24.79
C THR A 35 -8.56 21.47 24.37
N SER A 36 -8.05 20.72 25.35
CA SER A 36 -7.24 19.54 25.08
C SER A 36 -8.14 18.44 24.54
N GLU A 37 -8.16 18.30 23.21
CA GLU A 37 -8.81 17.18 22.54
C GLU A 37 -8.30 15.85 23.12
N LEU A 38 -9.19 14.86 23.18
CA LEU A 38 -8.84 13.54 23.69
C LEU A 38 -7.75 12.91 22.81
N GLU A 39 -6.76 12.30 23.47
CA GLU A 39 -5.68 11.60 22.78
C GLU A 39 -5.35 10.27 23.45
N ILE A 40 -4.75 9.36 22.69
CA ILE A 40 -4.21 8.12 23.24
C ILE A 40 -2.81 8.39 23.82
N CYS A 41 -2.66 8.08 25.11
CA CYS A 41 -1.39 8.11 25.82
C CYS A 41 -0.99 6.69 26.25
N TRP A 42 0.31 6.43 26.31
CA TRP A 42 0.84 5.21 26.87
C TRP A 42 2.16 5.45 27.60
N THR A 43 2.58 4.50 28.43
CA THR A 43 3.89 4.50 29.07
C THR A 43 4.38 3.06 29.22
N PRO A 44 5.66 2.77 28.91
CA PRO A 44 6.71 3.68 28.43
C PRO A 44 6.48 4.14 26.98
N GLU A 45 7.08 5.27 26.57
CA GLU A 45 6.90 5.85 25.23
C GLU A 45 7.31 4.90 24.09
N ALA A 46 8.37 4.12 24.31
CA ALA A 46 8.91 3.14 23.37
C ALA A 46 9.01 1.76 24.06
N PRO A 47 7.89 1.02 24.19
CA PRO A 47 7.86 -0.24 24.92
C PRO A 47 8.59 -1.35 24.17
N ALA A 48 9.15 -2.28 24.93
CA ALA A 48 9.75 -3.51 24.42
C ALA A 48 8.76 -4.68 24.40
N VAL A 49 9.10 -5.74 23.67
CA VAL A 49 8.40 -7.04 23.73
C VAL A 49 8.25 -7.51 25.18
N GLU A 50 7.06 -8.03 25.50
CA GLU A 50 6.64 -8.47 26.84
C GLU A 50 6.70 -7.39 27.94
N GLN A 51 7.08 -6.15 27.60
CA GLN A 51 7.01 -5.03 28.53
C GLN A 51 5.55 -4.62 28.71
N THR A 52 5.13 -4.50 29.97
CA THR A 52 3.81 -3.96 30.28
C THR A 52 3.73 -2.49 29.85
N VAL A 53 2.76 -2.21 28.98
CA VAL A 53 2.41 -0.89 28.48
C VAL A 53 1.13 -0.44 29.19
N SER A 54 1.18 0.72 29.82
CA SER A 54 0.04 1.33 30.49
C SER A 54 -0.64 2.34 29.56
N PHE A 55 -1.85 2.06 29.10
CA PHE A 55 -2.63 2.89 28.18
C PHE A 55 -3.65 3.74 28.93
N SER A 56 -3.79 5.00 28.52
CA SER A 56 -4.74 5.95 29.11
C SER A 56 -5.20 6.99 28.08
N LEU A 57 -6.29 7.70 28.38
CA LEU A 57 -6.68 8.88 27.61
C LEU A 57 -6.01 10.12 28.20
N GLY A 58 -5.35 10.89 27.33
CA GLY A 58 -4.98 12.28 27.58
C GLY A 58 -6.10 13.23 27.20
N GLY A 59 -5.96 14.50 27.59
CA GLY A 59 -6.95 15.55 27.31
C GLY A 59 -8.06 15.71 28.36
N ASP A 60 -9.14 16.41 28.00
CA ASP A 60 -10.31 16.58 28.88
C ASP A 60 -11.22 15.35 28.85
N VAL A 61 -11.14 14.55 29.92
CA VAL A 61 -11.89 13.30 30.06
C VAL A 61 -13.22 13.45 30.82
N ALA A 62 -13.66 14.66 31.14
CA ALA A 62 -14.86 14.90 31.96
C ALA A 62 -16.17 14.36 31.36
N ASN A 63 -16.29 14.36 30.03
CA ASN A 63 -17.46 13.82 29.31
C ASN A 63 -17.28 12.34 28.90
N VAL A 64 -16.23 11.65 29.35
CA VAL A 64 -16.03 10.23 29.01
C VAL A 64 -16.78 9.34 29.99
N ARG A 65 -17.48 8.32 29.49
CA ARG A 65 -18.17 7.30 30.28
C ARG A 65 -17.33 6.03 30.40
N SER A 66 -16.78 5.56 29.29
CA SER A 66 -15.99 4.32 29.20
C SER A 66 -15.16 4.29 27.93
N VAL A 67 -14.10 3.49 27.94
CA VAL A 67 -13.20 3.30 26.80
C VAL A 67 -13.04 1.81 26.50
N LEU A 68 -13.20 1.43 25.23
CA LEU A 68 -12.79 0.13 24.72
C LEU A 68 -11.46 0.31 23.97
N TRP A 69 -10.41 -0.35 24.47
CA TRP A 69 -9.09 -0.40 23.87
C TRP A 69 -8.99 -1.58 22.91
N MET A 70 -8.44 -1.32 21.73
CA MET A 70 -8.07 -2.33 20.74
C MET A 70 -6.57 -2.15 20.48
N PHE A 71 -5.76 -3.13 20.88
CA PHE A 71 -4.30 -2.95 20.94
C PHE A 71 -3.59 -3.17 19.60
N GLY A 72 -4.31 -3.60 18.56
CA GLY A 72 -3.75 -3.90 17.24
C GLY A 72 -3.16 -5.31 17.11
N ASP A 73 -3.13 -6.11 18.18
CA ASP A 73 -2.65 -7.51 18.18
C ASP A 73 -3.81 -8.53 18.30
N GLY A 74 -5.03 -8.09 18.02
CA GLY A 74 -6.26 -8.88 18.18
C GLY A 74 -6.81 -8.92 19.61
N LYS A 75 -6.11 -8.35 20.60
CA LYS A 75 -6.63 -8.23 21.97
C LYS A 75 -7.33 -6.90 22.21
N THR A 76 -8.26 -6.94 23.15
CA THR A 76 -9.04 -5.78 23.57
C THR A 76 -9.15 -5.73 25.09
N ALA A 77 -9.41 -4.54 25.62
CA ALA A 77 -9.69 -4.36 27.03
C ALA A 77 -10.62 -3.17 27.26
N SER A 78 -11.48 -3.25 28.27
CA SER A 78 -12.37 -2.14 28.65
C SER A 78 -11.88 -1.50 29.94
N GLY A 79 -11.80 -0.16 29.94
CA GLY A 79 -11.32 0.62 31.07
C GLY A 79 -12.29 1.72 31.48
N GLY A 80 -12.25 2.07 32.77
CA GLY A 80 -12.82 3.33 33.26
C GLY A 80 -11.92 4.51 32.92
N VAL A 81 -12.47 5.72 32.94
CA VAL A 81 -11.80 6.96 32.52
C VAL A 81 -10.51 7.24 33.29
N SER A 82 -10.51 6.95 34.59
CA SER A 82 -9.42 7.30 35.51
C SER A 82 -8.45 6.15 35.79
N THR A 83 -8.58 5.02 35.09
CA THR A 83 -7.78 3.83 35.36
C THR A 83 -7.08 3.41 34.07
N PRO A 84 -5.75 3.55 34.00
CA PRO A 84 -4.99 3.03 32.88
C PRO A 84 -5.22 1.54 32.69
N VAL A 85 -5.19 1.09 31.45
CA VAL A 85 -5.31 -0.32 31.09
C VAL A 85 -3.92 -0.84 30.73
N GLU A 86 -3.55 -1.97 31.30
CA GLU A 86 -2.26 -2.60 31.02
C GLU A 86 -2.39 -3.63 29.90
N HIS A 87 -1.42 -3.65 29.02
CA HIS A 87 -1.27 -4.66 27.97
C HIS A 87 0.21 -4.90 27.66
N ALA A 88 0.56 -6.12 27.28
CA ALA A 88 1.91 -6.49 26.88
C ALA A 88 1.86 -7.20 25.52
N TYR A 89 2.76 -6.78 24.63
CA TYR A 89 2.84 -7.29 23.27
C TYR A 89 3.83 -8.45 23.20
N ALA A 90 3.37 -9.57 22.66
CA ALA A 90 4.18 -10.79 22.57
C ALA A 90 5.19 -10.77 21.41
N LYS A 91 5.07 -9.82 20.49
CA LYS A 91 5.95 -9.67 19.33
C LYS A 91 6.33 -8.21 19.14
N ALA A 92 7.55 -7.97 18.67
CA ALA A 92 7.96 -6.66 18.22
C ALA A 92 7.18 -6.29 16.94
N GLY A 93 7.08 -5.00 16.65
CA GLY A 93 6.43 -4.51 15.44
C GLY A 93 5.62 -3.25 15.68
N GLU A 94 5.00 -2.76 14.62
CA GLU A 94 4.07 -1.65 14.71
C GLU A 94 2.64 -2.13 14.91
N TYR A 95 1.94 -1.47 15.82
CA TYR A 95 0.55 -1.75 16.18
C TYR A 95 -0.27 -0.48 16.10
N VAL A 96 -1.43 -0.54 15.44
CA VAL A 96 -2.39 0.55 15.46
C VAL A 96 -3.27 0.40 16.70
N VAL A 97 -3.01 1.21 17.73
CA VAL A 97 -3.81 1.23 18.95
C VAL A 97 -5.01 2.12 18.74
N LYS A 98 -6.21 1.57 18.94
CA LYS A 98 -7.47 2.32 18.86
C LYS A 98 -8.17 2.40 20.20
N ALA A 99 -8.82 3.53 20.44
CA ALA A 99 -9.65 3.77 21.62
C ALA A 99 -11.06 4.19 21.19
N ALA A 100 -12.02 3.32 21.45
CA ALA A 100 -13.44 3.55 21.24
C ALA A 100 -14.03 4.22 22.49
N VAL A 101 -14.25 5.54 22.42
CA VAL A 101 -14.64 6.40 23.54
C VAL A 101 -16.15 6.61 23.57
N THR A 102 -16.81 6.04 24.58
CA THR A 102 -18.23 6.31 24.86
C THR A 102 -18.35 7.52 25.75
N HIS A 103 -19.13 8.52 25.34
CA HIS A 103 -19.36 9.74 26.11
C HIS A 103 -20.58 9.65 27.04
N LEU A 104 -20.63 10.49 28.08
CA LEU A 104 -21.82 10.65 28.93
C LEU A 104 -22.98 11.29 28.14
N SER A 105 -22.64 12.17 27.20
CA SER A 105 -23.55 12.78 26.25
C SER A 105 -22.85 13.03 24.91
N GLY A 106 -23.58 12.86 23.80
CA GLY A 106 -23.05 13.00 22.44
C GLY A 106 -22.73 11.67 21.76
N PRO A 107 -22.27 11.71 20.49
CA PRO A 107 -21.89 10.52 19.75
C PRO A 107 -20.61 9.90 20.33
N MET A 108 -20.39 8.61 20.03
CA MET A 108 -19.14 7.92 20.32
C MET A 108 -18.02 8.43 19.40
N THR A 109 -16.79 8.44 19.90
CA THR A 109 -15.59 8.84 19.14
C THR A 109 -14.59 7.69 19.09
N GLU A 110 -13.88 7.54 17.97
CA GLU A 110 -12.75 6.61 17.85
C GLU A 110 -11.45 7.41 17.71
N LEU A 111 -10.45 7.07 18.53
CA LEU A 111 -9.09 7.55 18.41
C LEU A 111 -8.21 6.43 17.87
N SER A 112 -7.15 6.80 17.15
CA SER A 112 -6.16 5.86 16.62
C SER A 112 -4.77 6.45 16.73
N LYS A 113 -3.79 5.65 17.15
CA LYS A 113 -2.39 6.08 17.26
C LYS A 113 -1.46 4.87 17.11
N SER A 114 -0.44 4.98 16.28
CA SER A 114 0.54 3.91 16.02
C SER A 114 1.54 3.79 17.16
N LEU A 115 1.76 2.57 17.63
CA LEU A 115 2.73 2.18 18.66
C LEU A 115 3.76 1.23 18.06
N THR A 116 5.03 1.58 18.14
CA THR A 116 6.13 0.66 17.81
C THR A 116 6.58 -0.05 19.08
N VAL A 117 6.46 -1.38 19.09
CA VAL A 117 6.99 -2.25 20.14
C VAL A 117 8.38 -2.70 19.70
N ASN A 118 9.39 -2.26 20.44
CA ASN A 118 10.78 -2.54 20.15
C ASN A 118 11.11 -4.00 20.41
N ASN A 119 11.88 -4.59 19.50
CA ASN A 119 12.57 -5.83 19.80
C ASN A 119 13.63 -5.55 20.87
N THR A 120 13.87 -6.52 21.75
CA THR A 120 14.99 -6.51 22.69
C THR A 120 15.95 -7.65 22.46
N GLU A 121 15.57 -8.60 21.62
CA GLU A 121 16.43 -9.71 21.23
C GLU A 121 17.42 -9.20 20.19
N ALA A 122 18.70 -9.48 20.45
CA ALA A 122 19.75 -9.37 19.46
C ALA A 122 19.42 -10.31 18.29
N GLY A 123 19.33 -9.77 17.08
CA GLY A 123 18.83 -10.52 15.95
C GLY A 123 19.28 -9.95 14.61
N MET A 124 19.01 -10.74 13.58
CA MET A 124 19.08 -10.28 12.21
C MET A 124 17.82 -9.50 11.88
N VAL A 125 17.99 -8.33 11.28
CA VAL A 125 16.89 -7.54 10.73
C VAL A 125 16.92 -7.73 9.22
N VAL A 126 15.82 -8.23 8.67
CA VAL A 126 15.66 -8.50 7.24
C VAL A 126 14.48 -7.69 6.73
N SER A 127 14.68 -6.94 5.64
CA SER A 127 13.63 -6.07 5.07
C SER A 127 12.42 -6.83 4.51
N ASN A 128 12.61 -8.08 4.07
CA ASN A 128 11.55 -8.94 3.56
C ASN A 128 11.93 -10.42 3.74
N ASP A 129 11.12 -11.17 4.49
CA ASP A 129 11.30 -12.62 4.70
C ASP A 129 10.90 -13.44 3.47
N PHE A 130 10.11 -12.84 2.57
CA PHE A 130 9.56 -13.49 1.38
C PHE A 130 9.87 -12.72 0.09
N PRO A 131 11.14 -12.36 -0.17
CA PRO A 131 11.51 -11.50 -1.28
C PRO A 131 11.31 -12.19 -2.63
N ALA A 132 11.11 -11.39 -3.67
CA ALA A 132 11.14 -11.89 -5.03
C ALA A 132 12.58 -12.19 -5.43
N ARG A 133 12.76 -13.13 -6.35
CA ARG A 133 14.05 -13.33 -7.02
C ARG A 133 14.45 -12.03 -7.71
N MET A 134 15.71 -11.64 -7.55
CA MET A 134 16.30 -10.37 -7.98
C MET A 134 15.82 -9.12 -7.22
N GLU A 135 14.99 -9.24 -6.18
CA GLU A 135 14.69 -8.14 -5.25
C GLU A 135 15.92 -7.83 -4.40
N GLU A 136 16.21 -6.55 -4.18
CA GLU A 136 17.27 -6.15 -3.23
C GLU A 136 16.74 -6.23 -1.81
N VAL A 137 17.29 -7.16 -1.03
CA VAL A 137 16.93 -7.39 0.37
C VAL A 137 18.01 -6.81 1.26
N SER A 138 17.60 -5.94 2.18
CA SER A 138 18.47 -5.38 3.20
C SER A 138 18.57 -6.28 4.43
N PHE A 139 19.80 -6.43 4.93
CA PHE A 139 20.20 -7.20 6.09
C PHE A 139 21.01 -6.31 7.03
N SER A 140 20.70 -6.37 8.33
CA SER A 140 21.50 -5.73 9.39
C SER A 140 21.35 -6.50 10.69
N LEU A 141 22.05 -6.05 11.74
CA LEU A 141 21.90 -6.59 13.08
C LEU A 141 21.35 -5.52 14.03
N ASN A 142 20.48 -5.93 14.95
CA ASN A 142 19.99 -5.04 16.00
C ASN A 142 20.45 -5.50 17.39
N HIS A 143 20.44 -4.56 18.33
CA HIS A 143 20.70 -4.80 19.76
C HIS A 143 22.02 -5.52 20.09
N LEU A 144 23.03 -5.43 19.21
CA LEU A 144 24.37 -5.97 19.41
C LEU A 144 25.42 -4.86 19.52
N ALA A 145 26.09 -4.80 20.67
CA ALA A 145 27.16 -3.84 20.94
C ALA A 145 28.55 -4.48 20.82
N GLY A 146 29.55 -3.67 20.45
CA GLY A 146 30.94 -4.11 20.37
C GLY A 146 31.27 -5.00 19.17
N VAL A 147 30.40 -5.05 18.16
CA VAL A 147 30.64 -5.75 16.89
C VAL A 147 31.72 -5.02 16.10
N GLU A 148 32.78 -5.75 15.73
CA GLU A 148 33.87 -5.26 14.87
C GLU A 148 33.77 -5.76 13.43
N ARG A 149 33.13 -6.92 13.24
CA ARG A 149 32.95 -7.53 11.93
C ARG A 149 31.76 -8.47 11.94
N VAL A 150 31.02 -8.47 10.83
CA VAL A 150 30.03 -9.50 10.53
C VAL A 150 30.38 -10.08 9.16
N ASP A 151 30.48 -11.40 9.07
CA ASP A 151 30.60 -12.13 7.80
C ASP A 151 29.25 -12.78 7.48
N TRP A 152 28.72 -12.45 6.32
CA TRP A 152 27.40 -12.85 5.83
C TRP A 152 27.54 -13.95 4.79
N ASP A 153 26.85 -15.06 5.01
CA ASP A 153 26.65 -16.14 4.06
C ASP A 153 25.15 -16.27 3.80
N PHE A 154 24.72 -16.04 2.56
CA PHE A 154 23.29 -16.03 2.21
C PHE A 154 22.74 -17.43 1.91
N GLY A 155 23.57 -18.47 1.89
CA GLY A 155 23.13 -19.85 1.64
C GLY A 155 22.72 -20.14 0.19
N ASP A 156 22.95 -19.20 -0.74
CA ASP A 156 22.52 -19.28 -2.15
C ASP A 156 23.65 -19.52 -3.15
N ASP A 157 24.81 -19.95 -2.64
CA ASP A 157 26.08 -20.16 -3.36
C ASP A 157 26.79 -18.86 -3.83
N SER A 158 26.33 -17.69 -3.38
CA SER A 158 27.07 -16.43 -3.58
C SER A 158 28.32 -16.35 -2.69
N ASP A 159 29.28 -15.52 -3.09
CA ASP A 159 30.48 -15.27 -2.28
C ASP A 159 30.10 -14.54 -0.97
N PRO A 160 30.66 -14.95 0.19
CA PRO A 160 30.41 -14.28 1.45
C PRO A 160 30.77 -12.80 1.42
N GLN A 161 29.99 -11.99 2.13
CA GLN A 161 30.16 -10.54 2.23
C GLN A 161 30.45 -10.15 3.68
N SER A 162 30.94 -8.93 3.92
CA SER A 162 31.27 -8.48 5.27
C SER A 162 30.84 -7.05 5.54
N THR A 163 30.39 -6.79 6.77
CA THR A 163 30.17 -5.44 7.31
C THR A 163 31.07 -5.19 8.53
N ALA A 164 31.35 -3.93 8.83
CA ALA A 164 32.25 -3.51 9.91
C ALA A 164 31.53 -3.17 11.22
N SER A 165 30.19 -3.20 11.23
CA SER A 165 29.39 -2.93 12.43
C SER A 165 28.02 -3.59 12.37
N ALA A 166 27.34 -3.68 13.51
CA ALA A 166 25.97 -4.22 13.59
C ALA A 166 24.94 -3.36 12.84
N SER A 167 25.10 -2.03 12.88
CA SER A 167 24.16 -1.07 12.26
C SER A 167 24.37 -0.85 10.77
N GLU A 168 25.43 -1.42 10.18
CA GLU A 168 25.68 -1.30 8.75
C GLU A 168 24.70 -2.19 7.99
N ILE A 169 24.00 -1.59 7.03
CA ILE A 169 23.03 -2.28 6.18
C ILE A 169 23.76 -2.85 4.97
N LEU A 170 23.59 -4.16 4.77
CA LEU A 170 24.06 -4.89 3.60
C LEU A 170 22.87 -5.26 2.72
N THR A 171 22.98 -5.09 1.40
CA THR A 171 21.95 -5.50 0.45
C THR A 171 22.38 -6.74 -0.33
N HIS A 172 21.49 -7.71 -0.49
CA HIS A 172 21.70 -8.91 -1.31
C HIS A 172 20.47 -9.21 -2.16
N ALA A 173 20.70 -9.74 -3.37
CA ALA A 173 19.63 -10.13 -4.27
C ALA A 173 19.79 -11.60 -4.67
N PHE A 174 18.85 -12.43 -4.22
CA PHE A 174 18.83 -13.86 -4.52
C PHE A 174 18.53 -14.09 -6.00
N GLN A 175 19.39 -14.88 -6.66
CA GLN A 175 19.27 -15.13 -8.10
C GLN A 175 18.39 -16.32 -8.45
N ARG A 176 17.90 -17.07 -7.46
CA ARG A 176 17.09 -18.28 -7.63
C ARG A 176 16.00 -18.30 -6.58
N ASP A 177 14.85 -18.86 -6.95
CA ASP A 177 13.78 -19.20 -6.03
C ASP A 177 14.25 -20.36 -5.12
N GLY A 178 13.80 -20.36 -3.86
CA GLY A 178 14.18 -21.37 -2.87
C GLY A 178 14.18 -20.85 -1.45
N ASN A 179 14.41 -21.77 -0.51
CA ASN A 179 14.56 -21.45 0.90
C ASN A 179 16.05 -21.38 1.23
N PHE A 180 16.46 -20.26 1.80
CA PHE A 180 17.86 -19.96 2.10
C PHE A 180 18.03 -19.63 3.58
N THR A 181 18.97 -20.33 4.22
CA THR A 181 19.42 -20.01 5.58
C THR A 181 20.53 -18.98 5.51
N VAL A 182 20.20 -17.71 5.75
CA VAL A 182 21.18 -16.63 5.87
C VAL A 182 21.88 -16.76 7.22
N ARG A 183 23.21 -16.70 7.22
CA ARG A 183 24.06 -16.80 8.41
C ARG A 183 24.91 -15.55 8.55
N ALA A 184 24.79 -14.91 9.71
CA ALA A 184 25.69 -13.85 10.14
C ALA A 184 26.69 -14.43 11.14
N SER A 185 27.99 -14.37 10.84
CA SER A 185 29.08 -14.73 11.75
C SER A 185 29.70 -13.47 12.32
N ILE A 186 29.51 -13.24 13.62
CA ILE A 186 29.80 -11.97 14.29
C ILE A 186 31.09 -12.09 15.07
N THR A 187 31.98 -11.12 14.94
CA THR A 187 33.20 -10.97 15.73
C THR A 187 33.12 -9.68 16.56
N TYR A 188 33.39 -9.80 17.86
CA TYR A 188 33.40 -8.70 18.80
C TYR A 188 34.83 -8.24 19.12
N GLY A 189 34.98 -6.98 19.53
CA GLY A 189 36.30 -6.43 19.90
C GLY A 189 36.91 -6.98 21.18
N ASP A 190 36.15 -7.74 21.97
CA ASP A 190 36.65 -8.51 23.11
C ASP A 190 37.17 -9.91 22.70
N GLY A 191 37.17 -10.22 21.39
CA GLY A 191 37.60 -11.50 20.82
C GLY A 191 36.55 -12.61 20.88
N ARG A 192 35.34 -12.34 21.40
CA ARG A 192 34.22 -13.29 21.29
C ARG A 192 33.74 -13.36 19.84
N SER A 193 33.07 -14.47 19.52
CA SER A 193 32.29 -14.59 18.29
C SER A 193 30.99 -15.34 18.57
N GLU A 194 29.98 -15.03 17.76
CA GLU A 194 28.72 -15.76 17.73
C GLU A 194 28.19 -15.86 16.30
N SER A 195 27.13 -16.64 16.08
CA SER A 195 26.48 -16.72 14.79
C SER A 195 24.97 -16.72 14.94
N LEU A 196 24.32 -15.91 14.10
CA LEU A 196 22.87 -15.86 13.96
C LEU A 196 22.48 -16.45 12.62
N GLN A 197 21.26 -16.99 12.56
CA GLN A 197 20.67 -17.53 11.34
C GLN A 197 19.26 -16.99 11.15
N HIS A 198 18.85 -16.81 9.90
CA HIS A 198 17.51 -16.38 9.51
C HIS A 198 17.10 -17.08 8.22
N GLU A 199 15.86 -17.53 8.13
CA GLU A 199 15.34 -18.19 6.92
C GLU A 199 14.68 -17.16 6.01
N VAL A 200 14.98 -17.24 4.71
CA VAL A 200 14.37 -16.41 3.67
C VAL A 200 13.79 -17.33 2.60
N GLU A 201 12.51 -17.13 2.25
CA GLU A 201 11.82 -17.88 1.20
C GLU A 201 11.67 -17.00 -0.05
N VAL A 202 12.47 -17.29 -1.07
CA VAL A 202 12.51 -16.53 -2.32
C VAL A 202 11.58 -17.18 -3.34
N GLU A 203 10.64 -16.42 -3.90
CA GLU A 203 9.70 -16.95 -4.91
C GLU A 203 9.26 -15.94 -5.98
N GLY A 204 9.26 -16.37 -7.23
CA GLY A 204 8.88 -15.56 -8.39
C GLY A 204 9.77 -14.35 -8.64
N LEU A 205 9.53 -13.64 -9.74
CA LEU A 205 10.42 -12.57 -10.19
C LEU A 205 10.04 -11.20 -9.62
N SER A 206 11.05 -10.41 -9.24
CA SER A 206 10.90 -8.99 -8.88
C SER A 206 10.28 -8.18 -10.01
N LEU A 207 9.26 -7.38 -9.68
CA LEU A 207 8.60 -6.50 -10.63
C LEU A 207 9.53 -5.35 -11.05
N SER A 208 10.22 -4.70 -10.12
CA SER A 208 11.16 -3.62 -10.46
C SER A 208 12.30 -4.13 -11.34
N TRP A 209 12.84 -5.33 -11.07
CA TRP A 209 13.83 -5.95 -11.93
C TRP A 209 13.27 -6.27 -13.32
N ALA A 210 12.07 -6.84 -13.39
CA ALA A 210 11.43 -7.17 -14.66
C ALA A 210 11.15 -5.93 -15.51
N CYS A 211 10.75 -4.81 -14.91
CA CYS A 211 10.54 -3.55 -15.62
C CYS A 211 11.84 -3.01 -16.22
N ARG A 212 12.94 -3.03 -15.45
CA ARG A 212 14.27 -2.60 -15.93
C ARG A 212 14.78 -3.48 -17.08
N ASN A 213 14.44 -4.77 -17.07
CA ASN A 213 14.89 -5.77 -18.03
C ASN A 213 13.81 -6.16 -19.06
N PHE A 214 12.79 -5.32 -19.23
CA PHE A 214 11.67 -5.61 -20.11
C PHE A 214 12.12 -5.86 -21.56
N ASP A 215 11.67 -6.98 -22.16
CA ASP A 215 11.89 -7.25 -23.58
C ASP A 215 11.04 -6.28 -24.43
N ARG A 216 11.71 -5.26 -24.97
CA ARG A 216 11.13 -4.21 -25.83
C ARG A 216 10.55 -4.73 -27.15
N SER A 217 10.56 -6.02 -27.44
CA SER A 217 9.80 -6.62 -28.54
C SER A 217 8.40 -7.08 -28.12
N LYS A 218 8.16 -7.25 -26.82
CA LYS A 218 6.96 -7.86 -26.22
C LYS A 218 5.98 -6.83 -25.65
N MET A 219 4.84 -7.36 -25.21
CA MET A 219 3.78 -6.66 -24.50
C MET A 219 3.25 -7.55 -23.37
N TRP A 220 3.13 -6.98 -22.18
CA TRP A 220 2.51 -7.63 -21.02
C TRP A 220 0.98 -7.55 -21.06
N ILE A 221 0.32 -8.51 -20.43
CA ILE A 221 -1.13 -8.59 -20.28
C ILE A 221 -1.49 -8.48 -18.80
N MET A 222 -2.41 -7.57 -18.50
CA MET A 222 -3.03 -7.40 -17.20
C MET A 222 -4.51 -7.79 -17.28
N ALA A 223 -4.93 -8.77 -16.49
CA ALA A 223 -6.34 -9.14 -16.39
C ALA A 223 -7.09 -8.15 -15.49
N HIS A 224 -8.05 -7.41 -16.05
CA HIS A 224 -8.91 -6.50 -15.30
C HIS A 224 -9.76 -7.28 -14.30
N ARG A 225 -9.68 -6.94 -13.00
CA ARG A 225 -10.40 -7.59 -11.89
C ARG A 225 -10.25 -9.11 -11.83
N GLY A 226 -9.09 -9.62 -12.25
CA GLY A 226 -8.84 -11.06 -12.36
C GLY A 226 -9.69 -11.78 -13.40
N ASN A 227 -10.19 -11.07 -14.39
CA ASN A 227 -11.15 -11.60 -15.33
C ASN A 227 -10.50 -12.32 -16.53
N THR A 228 -10.94 -13.54 -16.84
CA THR A 228 -10.45 -14.31 -17.98
C THR A 228 -11.38 -14.28 -19.20
N GLN A 229 -12.66 -13.95 -19.02
CA GLN A 229 -13.71 -13.99 -20.06
C GLN A 229 -14.86 -13.01 -19.75
N ASN A 230 -14.55 -11.75 -19.44
CA ASN A 230 -15.53 -10.74 -19.00
C ASN A 230 -16.51 -11.20 -17.89
N GLY A 231 -16.11 -12.16 -17.05
CA GLY A 231 -16.75 -12.54 -15.80
C GLY A 231 -17.98 -13.41 -15.99
N TYR A 232 -18.16 -13.99 -17.19
CA TYR A 232 -19.33 -14.81 -17.50
C TYR A 232 -19.39 -16.10 -16.69
N ASN A 233 -18.24 -16.71 -16.39
CA ASN A 233 -18.19 -17.98 -15.65
C ASN A 233 -17.73 -17.82 -14.20
N LEU A 234 -17.00 -16.76 -13.89
CA LEU A 234 -16.40 -16.51 -12.57
C LEU A 234 -16.62 -15.04 -12.19
N PRO A 235 -17.02 -14.76 -10.94
CA PRO A 235 -17.14 -13.38 -10.47
C PRO A 235 -15.81 -12.62 -10.53
N PRO A 236 -15.79 -11.36 -10.98
CA PRO A 236 -14.60 -10.52 -10.86
C PRO A 236 -14.18 -10.35 -9.39
N ASN A 237 -12.89 -10.12 -9.15
CA ASN A 237 -12.30 -9.99 -7.81
C ASN A 237 -12.59 -11.19 -6.87
N SER A 238 -12.67 -12.41 -7.41
CA SER A 238 -12.81 -13.65 -6.62
C SER A 238 -11.54 -14.51 -6.66
N MET A 239 -11.33 -15.32 -5.62
CA MET A 239 -10.21 -16.28 -5.60
C MET A 239 -10.27 -17.24 -6.80
N ALA A 240 -11.46 -17.71 -7.18
CA ALA A 240 -11.62 -18.56 -8.35
C ALA A 240 -11.20 -17.87 -9.66
N ALA A 241 -11.53 -16.58 -9.84
CA ALA A 241 -11.12 -15.82 -11.02
C ALA A 241 -9.59 -15.62 -11.06
N PHE A 242 -8.99 -15.28 -9.92
CA PHE A 242 -7.53 -15.14 -9.81
C PHE A 242 -6.79 -16.47 -10.08
N ARG A 243 -7.26 -17.59 -9.51
CA ARG A 243 -6.72 -18.94 -9.83
C ARG A 243 -6.79 -19.21 -11.33
N ALA A 244 -7.94 -18.97 -11.95
CA ALA A 244 -8.11 -19.21 -13.38
C ALA A 244 -7.17 -18.34 -14.24
N CYS A 245 -6.93 -17.09 -13.86
CA CYS A 245 -5.91 -16.24 -14.50
C CYS A 245 -4.52 -16.86 -14.41
N VAL A 246 -4.07 -17.25 -13.23
CA VAL A 246 -2.74 -17.85 -13.02
C VAL A 246 -2.61 -19.18 -13.76
N GLU A 247 -3.61 -20.05 -13.66
CA GLU A 247 -3.64 -21.36 -14.33
C GLU A 247 -3.65 -21.25 -15.86
N SER A 248 -4.19 -20.17 -16.42
CA SER A 248 -4.18 -19.95 -17.87
C SER A 248 -2.76 -19.70 -18.44
N GLY A 249 -1.83 -19.22 -17.62
CA GLY A 249 -0.47 -18.85 -18.04
C GLY A 249 -0.40 -17.71 -19.06
N CYS A 250 -1.50 -16.98 -19.27
CA CYS A 250 -1.57 -15.96 -20.32
C CYS A 250 -1.35 -14.53 -19.80
N VAL A 251 -1.43 -14.31 -18.49
CA VAL A 251 -1.31 -12.99 -17.84
C VAL A 251 0.05 -12.80 -17.18
N ASP A 252 0.54 -11.56 -17.16
CA ASP A 252 1.70 -11.14 -16.37
C ASP A 252 1.25 -10.41 -15.10
N PHE A 253 0.10 -9.71 -15.18
CA PHE A 253 -0.52 -9.02 -14.07
C PHE A 253 -1.98 -9.43 -13.86
N ILE A 254 -2.41 -9.34 -12.62
CA ILE A 254 -3.83 -9.23 -12.26
C ILE A 254 -4.05 -7.83 -11.70
N GLU A 255 -5.03 -7.12 -12.24
CA GLU A 255 -5.57 -5.94 -11.57
C GLU A 255 -6.72 -6.36 -10.65
N THR A 256 -6.78 -5.75 -9.47
CA THR A 256 -7.86 -5.92 -8.50
C THR A 256 -8.13 -4.60 -7.79
N ASP A 257 -9.37 -4.43 -7.34
CA ASP A 257 -9.82 -3.21 -6.68
C ASP A 257 -9.83 -3.37 -5.16
N VAL A 258 -9.19 -2.45 -4.44
CA VAL A 258 -9.19 -2.50 -2.96
C VAL A 258 -10.31 -1.67 -2.35
N GLN A 259 -10.89 -2.18 -1.26
CA GLN A 259 -11.83 -1.47 -0.38
C GLN A 259 -11.50 -1.76 1.09
N ILE A 260 -11.97 -0.89 2.00
CA ILE A 260 -11.73 -1.01 3.44
C ILE A 260 -13.06 -1.28 4.16
N THR A 261 -13.10 -2.34 4.96
CA THR A 261 -14.25 -2.69 5.79
C THR A 261 -14.36 -1.81 7.05
N ARG A 262 -15.48 -1.90 7.78
CA ARG A 262 -15.70 -1.16 9.04
C ARG A 262 -14.65 -1.46 10.11
N ASP A 263 -14.29 -2.74 10.26
CA ASP A 263 -13.23 -3.21 11.16
C ASP A 263 -11.82 -2.97 10.60
N GLY A 264 -11.72 -2.53 9.36
CA GLY A 264 -10.49 -2.00 8.80
C GLY A 264 -9.65 -2.99 8.02
N GLU A 265 -10.22 -4.12 7.62
CA GLU A 265 -9.64 -5.12 6.74
C GLU A 265 -9.63 -4.62 5.29
N VAL A 266 -8.61 -5.02 4.54
CA VAL A 266 -8.49 -4.70 3.10
C VAL A 266 -9.06 -5.85 2.29
N ILE A 267 -10.08 -5.58 1.48
CA ILE A 267 -10.78 -6.58 0.66
C ILE A 267 -10.68 -6.26 -0.83
N CYS A 268 -10.91 -7.27 -1.67
CA CYS A 268 -10.97 -7.09 -3.12
C CYS A 268 -12.44 -6.96 -3.59
N LEU A 269 -12.86 -5.76 -3.95
CA LEU A 269 -14.20 -5.47 -4.49
C LEU A 269 -14.20 -4.12 -5.20
N HIS A 270 -14.76 -4.04 -6.41
CA HIS A 270 -14.70 -2.79 -7.19
C HIS A 270 -15.53 -1.65 -6.59
N ASP A 271 -16.80 -1.93 -6.26
CA ASP A 271 -17.69 -0.89 -5.76
C ASP A 271 -17.53 -0.72 -4.26
N ASN A 272 -17.69 0.52 -3.78
CA ASN A 272 -17.88 0.78 -2.37
C ASN A 272 -19.30 0.39 -1.89
N TYR A 273 -20.16 -0.14 -2.78
CA TYR A 273 -21.46 -0.72 -2.45
C TYR A 273 -21.56 -2.20 -2.86
N LEU A 274 -22.25 -2.99 -2.05
CA LEU A 274 -22.39 -4.44 -2.26
C LEU A 274 -23.31 -4.84 -3.42
N SER A 275 -24.30 -4.02 -3.79
CA SER A 275 -25.45 -4.47 -4.60
C SER A 275 -25.11 -4.93 -6.01
N ARG A 276 -24.07 -4.37 -6.64
CA ARG A 276 -23.69 -4.72 -8.03
C ARG A 276 -23.03 -6.09 -8.09
N PHE A 277 -22.07 -6.35 -7.20
CA PHE A 277 -21.21 -7.53 -7.26
C PHE A 277 -21.59 -8.63 -6.28
N THR A 278 -22.57 -8.42 -5.40
CA THR A 278 -22.98 -9.43 -4.42
C THR A 278 -24.48 -9.67 -4.45
N ASP A 279 -24.95 -10.76 -3.83
CA ASP A 279 -26.37 -11.05 -3.59
C ASP A 279 -27.08 -10.14 -2.56
N TYR A 280 -26.43 -9.07 -2.09
CA TYR A 280 -27.08 -8.01 -1.30
C TYR A 280 -28.27 -7.40 -2.05
N ASN A 281 -29.44 -7.39 -1.41
CA ASN A 281 -30.73 -7.08 -2.06
C ASN A 281 -31.55 -5.98 -1.37
N SER A 282 -30.95 -5.17 -0.49
CA SER A 282 -31.62 -4.01 0.10
C SER A 282 -31.37 -2.76 -0.74
N TYR A 283 -32.45 -2.20 -1.29
CA TYR A 283 -32.43 -1.01 -2.16
C TYR A 283 -32.70 0.30 -1.42
N TYR A 284 -32.66 0.30 -0.09
CA TYR A 284 -32.79 1.55 0.67
C TYR A 284 -31.57 2.45 0.41
N SER A 285 -31.82 3.70 0.02
CA SER A 285 -30.78 4.70 -0.21
C SER A 285 -29.84 4.80 1.01
N GLY A 286 -28.53 4.75 0.75
CA GLY A 286 -27.50 4.81 1.79
C GLY A 286 -27.24 3.50 2.54
N LYS A 287 -27.78 2.34 2.09
CA LYS A 287 -27.42 1.03 2.65
C LYS A 287 -26.51 0.24 1.72
N GLY A 288 -25.72 -0.65 2.32
CA GLY A 288 -24.87 -1.58 1.57
C GLY A 288 -23.49 -1.01 1.24
N MET A 289 -23.06 0.05 1.92
CA MET A 289 -21.68 0.53 1.84
C MET A 289 -20.75 -0.49 2.46
N VAL A 290 -19.63 -0.80 1.80
CA VAL A 290 -18.60 -1.72 2.35
C VAL A 290 -18.12 -1.26 3.73
N ALA A 291 -17.93 0.05 3.91
CA ALA A 291 -17.48 0.65 5.16
C ALA A 291 -18.46 0.49 6.35
N ASP A 292 -19.70 0.04 6.09
CA ASP A 292 -20.69 -0.23 7.15
C ASP A 292 -20.58 -1.64 7.73
N TYR A 293 -19.82 -2.56 7.11
CA TYR A 293 -19.77 -3.98 7.47
C TYR A 293 -18.37 -4.40 7.95
N THR A 294 -18.32 -5.32 8.91
CA THR A 294 -17.07 -6.05 9.24
C THR A 294 -16.77 -7.12 8.19
N LEU A 295 -15.53 -7.61 8.15
CA LEU A 295 -15.17 -8.74 7.28
C LEU A 295 -16.06 -9.97 7.56
N GLU A 296 -16.34 -10.24 8.84
CA GLU A 296 -17.23 -11.35 9.23
C GLU A 296 -18.64 -11.19 8.67
N GLU A 297 -19.23 -9.98 8.78
CA GLU A 297 -20.55 -9.66 8.24
C GLU A 297 -20.56 -9.80 6.70
N LEU A 298 -19.49 -9.34 6.03
CA LEU A 298 -19.34 -9.46 4.58
C LEU A 298 -19.26 -10.92 4.10
N GLY A 299 -18.75 -11.83 4.93
CA GLY A 299 -18.66 -13.27 4.64
C GLY A 299 -20.02 -13.96 4.42
N GLN A 300 -21.13 -13.28 4.75
CA GLN A 300 -22.49 -13.76 4.51
C GLN A 300 -22.92 -13.61 3.04
N PHE A 301 -22.36 -12.65 2.31
CA PHE A 301 -22.73 -12.39 0.92
C PHE A 301 -21.98 -13.29 -0.07
N ARG A 302 -22.54 -13.44 -1.26
CA ARG A 302 -21.95 -14.19 -2.36
C ARG A 302 -21.77 -13.32 -3.58
N LEU A 303 -20.59 -13.43 -4.20
CA LEU A 303 -20.25 -12.67 -5.39
C LEU A 303 -21.11 -13.09 -6.59
N LYS A 304 -21.39 -12.15 -7.49
CA LYS A 304 -22.11 -12.35 -8.75
C LYS A 304 -21.16 -12.34 -9.94
N THR A 305 -21.41 -13.21 -10.91
CA THR A 305 -20.84 -13.09 -12.26
C THR A 305 -21.38 -11.83 -12.96
N SER A 306 -20.73 -11.42 -14.06
CA SER A 306 -21.09 -10.18 -14.77
C SER A 306 -22.51 -10.16 -15.34
N ASP A 307 -23.10 -11.33 -15.57
CA ASP A 307 -24.50 -11.51 -15.98
C ASP A 307 -25.50 -11.48 -14.80
N GLY A 308 -25.00 -11.25 -13.58
CA GLY A 308 -25.79 -11.11 -12.36
C GLY A 308 -26.10 -12.43 -11.62
N LYS A 309 -25.62 -13.58 -12.10
CA LYS A 309 -25.83 -14.87 -11.43
C LYS A 309 -25.01 -14.95 -10.14
N VAL A 310 -25.68 -15.28 -9.04
CA VAL A 310 -25.04 -15.49 -7.74
C VAL A 310 -24.18 -16.77 -7.78
N SER A 311 -22.94 -16.65 -7.33
CA SER A 311 -21.97 -17.74 -7.27
C SER A 311 -21.81 -18.34 -5.86
N GLY A 312 -20.88 -19.28 -5.70
CA GLY A 312 -20.45 -19.77 -4.40
C GLY A 312 -19.32 -18.96 -3.76
N GLU A 313 -18.72 -18.02 -4.49
CA GLU A 313 -17.55 -17.27 -4.07
C GLU A 313 -17.90 -16.19 -3.04
N LYS A 314 -17.00 -16.00 -2.08
CA LYS A 314 -17.03 -14.89 -1.12
C LYS A 314 -16.14 -13.74 -1.62
N ILE A 315 -16.33 -12.57 -1.03
CA ILE A 315 -15.39 -11.46 -1.17
C ILE A 315 -14.08 -11.87 -0.46
N PRO A 316 -12.93 -11.92 -1.15
CA PRO A 316 -11.66 -12.24 -0.52
C PRO A 316 -11.02 -11.01 0.13
N THR A 317 -10.20 -11.24 1.14
CA THR A 317 -9.25 -10.24 1.63
C THR A 317 -8.07 -10.10 0.66
N LEU A 318 -7.44 -8.93 0.65
CA LEU A 318 -6.21 -8.73 -0.12
C LEU A 318 -5.08 -9.64 0.38
N GLU A 319 -5.01 -9.91 1.69
CA GLU A 319 -4.02 -10.82 2.28
C GLU A 319 -4.18 -12.26 1.76
N GLU A 320 -5.40 -12.80 1.70
CA GLU A 320 -5.66 -14.12 1.10
C GLU A 320 -5.22 -14.17 -0.37
N VAL A 321 -5.50 -13.11 -1.13
CA VAL A 321 -5.10 -13.00 -2.54
C VAL A 321 -3.59 -12.99 -2.68
N LEU A 322 -2.90 -12.10 -1.97
CA LEU A 322 -1.45 -11.96 -2.10
C LEU A 322 -0.73 -13.22 -1.62
N LEU A 323 -1.11 -13.81 -0.48
CA LEU A 323 -0.47 -15.03 0.02
C LEU A 323 -0.65 -16.23 -0.93
N GLU A 324 -1.80 -16.35 -1.60
CA GLU A 324 -2.00 -17.46 -2.53
C GLU A 324 -1.24 -17.29 -3.85
N PHE A 325 -1.15 -16.06 -4.36
CA PHE A 325 -0.64 -15.77 -5.71
C PHE A 325 0.75 -15.12 -5.73
N ARG A 326 1.37 -14.86 -4.57
CA ARG A 326 2.75 -14.40 -4.46
C ARG A 326 3.67 -15.31 -5.26
N GLY A 327 4.60 -14.71 -5.97
CA GLY A 327 5.56 -15.39 -6.84
C GLY A 327 4.99 -15.95 -8.15
N LYS A 328 3.66 -15.92 -8.37
CA LYS A 328 3.01 -16.51 -9.57
C LYS A 328 2.59 -15.46 -10.60
N VAL A 329 2.23 -14.25 -10.14
CA VAL A 329 1.77 -13.14 -10.97
C VAL A 329 2.03 -11.82 -10.25
N TRP A 330 2.19 -10.71 -10.98
CA TRP A 330 2.24 -9.38 -10.38
C TRP A 330 0.84 -8.80 -10.21
N PHE A 331 0.69 -7.83 -9.31
CA PHE A 331 -0.61 -7.19 -9.05
C PHE A 331 -0.58 -5.69 -9.30
N ASN A 332 -1.69 -5.17 -9.81
CA ASN A 332 -2.02 -3.75 -9.79
C ASN A 332 -3.23 -3.54 -8.88
N LEU A 333 -3.06 -2.77 -7.80
CA LEU A 333 -4.15 -2.45 -6.89
C LEU A 333 -4.81 -1.13 -7.32
N ASP A 334 -6.00 -1.22 -7.91
CA ASP A 334 -6.81 -0.05 -8.25
C ASP A 334 -7.41 0.59 -6.99
N LYS A 335 -7.85 1.85 -7.11
CA LYS A 335 -8.49 2.67 -6.08
C LYS A 335 -7.58 3.22 -4.98
N CYS A 336 -6.26 3.05 -5.10
CA CYS A 336 -5.31 3.58 -4.11
C CYS A 336 -5.24 5.13 -4.06
N MET A 337 -5.77 5.83 -5.07
CA MET A 337 -5.94 7.29 -5.05
C MET A 337 -7.17 7.75 -4.27
N GLU A 338 -8.17 6.89 -4.08
CA GLU A 338 -9.48 7.30 -3.57
C GLU A 338 -9.38 7.76 -2.12
N SER A 339 -10.22 8.73 -1.74
CA SER A 339 -10.22 9.27 -0.38
C SER A 339 -10.82 8.30 0.65
N ASP A 340 -11.69 7.38 0.22
CA ASP A 340 -12.30 6.37 1.07
C ASP A 340 -11.44 5.10 1.22
N VAL A 341 -10.30 5.03 0.54
CA VAL A 341 -9.28 3.98 0.70
C VAL A 341 -8.13 4.51 1.55
N ASN A 342 -7.85 3.85 2.68
CA ASN A 342 -6.69 4.16 3.51
C ASN A 342 -5.44 3.47 2.91
N ILE A 343 -4.56 4.24 2.26
CA ILE A 343 -3.36 3.73 1.60
C ILE A 343 -2.38 3.03 2.56
N GLU A 344 -2.31 3.49 3.81
CA GLU A 344 -1.37 2.95 4.81
C GLU A 344 -1.71 1.49 5.10
N LYS A 345 -3.01 1.20 5.25
CA LYS A 345 -3.50 -0.17 5.43
C LYS A 345 -3.24 -1.08 4.24
N VAL A 346 -3.41 -0.56 3.03
CA VAL A 346 -3.14 -1.31 1.80
C VAL A 346 -1.65 -1.63 1.71
N TYR A 347 -0.79 -0.63 1.95
CA TYR A 347 0.66 -0.79 2.00
C TYR A 347 1.08 -1.82 3.05
N ASP A 348 0.51 -1.76 4.25
CA ASP A 348 0.82 -2.70 5.33
C ASP A 348 0.47 -4.14 4.96
N VAL A 349 -0.68 -4.39 4.34
CA VAL A 349 -1.03 -5.74 3.84
C VAL A 349 -0.01 -6.21 2.81
N VAL A 350 0.34 -5.36 1.83
CA VAL A 350 1.33 -5.69 0.79
C VAL A 350 2.71 -5.98 1.40
N ARG A 351 3.15 -5.17 2.37
CA ARG A 351 4.41 -5.33 3.10
C ARG A 351 4.46 -6.61 3.91
N ARG A 352 3.42 -6.88 4.73
CA ARG A 352 3.35 -8.10 5.55
C ARG A 352 3.29 -9.37 4.70
N CYS A 353 2.72 -9.29 3.49
CA CYS A 353 2.72 -10.39 2.53
C CYS A 353 4.06 -10.54 1.79
N GLY A 354 5.04 -9.65 2.00
CA GLY A 354 6.32 -9.65 1.29
C GLY A 354 6.23 -9.21 -0.17
N CYS A 355 5.19 -8.48 -0.55
CA CYS A 355 4.84 -8.22 -1.95
C CYS A 355 5.17 -6.81 -2.46
N LEU A 356 5.94 -5.99 -1.74
CA LEU A 356 6.21 -4.60 -2.15
C LEU A 356 6.92 -4.48 -3.51
N ASP A 357 7.77 -5.43 -3.87
CA ASP A 357 8.40 -5.51 -5.20
C ASP A 357 7.66 -6.48 -6.15
N ARG A 358 6.36 -6.73 -5.91
CA ARG A 358 5.48 -7.55 -6.76
C ARG A 358 4.11 -6.90 -7.02
N VAL A 359 3.85 -5.76 -6.39
CA VAL A 359 2.56 -5.06 -6.39
C VAL A 359 2.80 -3.59 -6.73
N GLN A 360 1.98 -3.03 -7.62
CA GLN A 360 1.91 -1.59 -7.86
C GLN A 360 0.60 -0.99 -7.35
N PHE A 361 0.67 0.25 -6.85
CA PHE A 361 -0.44 0.99 -6.26
C PHE A 361 -0.95 2.03 -7.26
N TYR A 362 -2.18 1.86 -7.77
CA TYR A 362 -2.72 2.80 -8.75
C TYR A 362 -3.23 4.09 -8.11
N ILE A 363 -2.50 5.17 -8.37
CA ILE A 363 -2.67 6.45 -7.67
C ILE A 363 -3.07 7.61 -8.60
N SER A 364 -3.34 7.33 -9.89
CA SER A 364 -3.51 8.38 -10.90
C SER A 364 -2.33 9.36 -10.89
N ASP A 365 -2.56 10.65 -10.70
CA ASP A 365 -1.54 11.71 -10.55
C ASP A 365 -1.56 12.33 -9.14
N ASN A 366 -2.02 11.56 -8.13
CA ASN A 366 -2.13 12.02 -6.76
C ASN A 366 -0.75 12.04 -6.07
N THR A 367 -0.19 13.25 -5.91
CA THR A 367 1.14 13.46 -5.30
C THR A 367 1.16 13.15 -3.81
N ASP A 368 0.08 13.35 -3.07
CA ASP A 368 0.06 13.05 -1.63
C ASP A 368 0.24 11.55 -1.38
N ARG A 369 -0.40 10.72 -2.23
CA ARG A 369 -0.21 9.26 -2.20
C ARG A 369 1.18 8.85 -2.68
N ALA A 370 1.69 9.49 -3.74
CA ALA A 370 3.02 9.23 -4.27
C ALA A 370 4.11 9.54 -3.24
N ASP A 371 4.07 10.74 -2.64
CA ASP A 371 5.01 11.18 -1.61
C ASP A 371 5.00 10.24 -0.41
N TRP A 372 3.81 9.87 0.07
CA TRP A 372 3.70 8.92 1.19
C TRP A 372 4.31 7.56 0.82
N LEU A 373 3.94 6.95 -0.31
CA LEU A 373 4.44 5.63 -0.72
C LEU A 373 5.96 5.62 -0.97
N SER A 374 6.52 6.71 -1.52
CA SER A 374 7.95 6.84 -1.82
C SER A 374 8.82 7.12 -0.60
N GLN A 375 8.24 7.57 0.52
CA GLN A 375 8.96 7.88 1.77
C GLN A 375 8.96 6.73 2.78
N GLN A 376 8.31 5.61 2.46
CA GLN A 376 8.37 4.42 3.32
C GLN A 376 9.78 3.81 3.30
N GLU A 377 10.14 3.07 4.36
CA GLU A 377 11.44 2.39 4.47
C GLU A 377 11.73 1.52 3.24
N VAL A 378 10.72 0.78 2.79
CA VAL A 378 10.69 0.12 1.47
C VAL A 378 9.61 0.80 0.63
N PRO A 379 9.97 1.62 -0.38
CA PRO A 379 9.00 2.33 -1.20
C PRO A 379 8.01 1.39 -1.92
N GLY A 380 6.73 1.73 -1.94
CA GLY A 380 5.74 1.01 -2.74
C GLY A 380 5.84 1.37 -4.23
N ILE A 381 5.68 0.42 -5.15
CA ILE A 381 5.74 0.73 -6.60
C ILE A 381 4.53 1.56 -7.03
N LEU A 382 4.78 2.71 -7.64
CA LEU A 382 3.72 3.61 -8.10
C LEU A 382 3.15 3.14 -9.44
N ALA A 383 1.82 3.14 -9.56
CA ALA A 383 1.10 3.01 -10.83
C ALA A 383 0.36 4.33 -11.16
N PRO A 384 1.05 5.31 -11.75
CA PRO A 384 0.45 6.58 -12.11
C PRO A 384 -0.39 6.53 -13.40
N HIS A 385 -1.22 7.55 -13.57
CA HIS A 385 -1.93 7.86 -14.81
C HIS A 385 -1.48 9.20 -15.39
N ALA A 386 -1.24 9.24 -16.70
CA ALA A 386 -0.91 10.47 -17.40
C ALA A 386 -1.51 10.54 -18.81
N ASN A 387 -2.21 11.64 -19.09
CA ASN A 387 -2.75 11.99 -20.40
C ASN A 387 -2.16 13.31 -20.95
N LYS A 388 -1.13 13.85 -20.30
CA LYS A 388 -0.45 15.09 -20.66
C LYS A 388 0.98 15.11 -20.11
N GLU A 389 1.86 15.86 -20.78
CA GLU A 389 3.30 15.89 -20.46
C GLU A 389 3.61 16.34 -19.03
N SER A 390 2.81 17.26 -18.46
CA SER A 390 3.04 17.73 -17.10
C SER A 390 2.81 16.65 -16.04
N ALA A 391 1.76 15.83 -16.20
CA ALA A 391 1.51 14.70 -15.32
C ALA A 391 2.57 13.60 -15.51
N LEU A 392 2.95 13.31 -16.76
CA LEU A 392 4.02 12.35 -17.05
C LEU A 392 5.35 12.77 -16.41
N THR A 393 5.73 14.04 -16.55
CA THR A 393 6.96 14.59 -15.96
C THR A 393 6.93 14.51 -14.44
N LEU A 394 5.80 14.88 -13.83
CA LEU A 394 5.62 14.85 -12.38
C LEU A 394 5.76 13.42 -11.84
N MET A 395 5.00 12.47 -12.40
CA MET A 395 4.94 11.11 -11.87
C MET A 395 6.20 10.29 -12.15
N THR A 396 6.92 10.57 -13.24
CA THR A 396 8.19 9.89 -13.56
C THR A 396 9.41 10.51 -12.87
N ALA A 397 9.22 11.54 -12.04
CA ALA A 397 10.28 12.05 -11.16
C ALA A 397 10.51 11.16 -9.93
N TYR A 398 9.54 10.32 -9.57
CA TYR A 398 9.66 9.33 -8.49
C TYR A 398 10.42 8.10 -8.97
N GLU A 399 11.45 7.68 -8.22
CA GLU A 399 12.34 6.56 -8.60
C GLU A 399 11.62 5.19 -8.64
N ASN A 400 10.53 5.06 -7.90
CA ASN A 400 9.67 3.87 -7.81
C ASN A 400 8.52 3.86 -8.85
N THR A 401 8.57 4.74 -9.86
CA THR A 401 7.66 4.70 -11.02
C THR A 401 8.29 3.92 -12.18
N TRP A 402 7.81 2.71 -12.43
CA TRP A 402 8.28 1.86 -13.54
C TRP A 402 7.36 1.84 -14.75
N MET A 403 6.08 2.13 -14.53
CA MET A 403 5.00 2.07 -15.51
C MET A 403 4.17 3.35 -15.44
N VAL A 404 3.54 3.73 -16.56
CA VAL A 404 2.57 4.83 -16.59
C VAL A 404 1.39 4.43 -17.46
N GLN A 405 0.20 4.50 -16.87
CA GLN A 405 -1.05 4.28 -17.58
C GLN A 405 -1.49 5.54 -18.32
N THR A 406 -2.07 5.36 -19.49
CA THR A 406 -2.71 6.43 -20.26
C THR A 406 -4.06 5.95 -20.80
N SER A 407 -5.03 6.85 -20.84
CA SER A 407 -6.36 6.51 -21.37
C SER A 407 -6.29 6.16 -22.85
N THR A 408 -7.10 5.18 -23.27
CA THR A 408 -7.21 4.68 -24.65
C THR A 408 -7.25 5.78 -25.71
N GLY A 409 -8.01 6.85 -25.48
CA GLY A 409 -8.15 7.97 -26.41
C GLY A 409 -6.89 8.84 -26.62
N TYR A 410 -5.87 8.68 -25.78
CA TYR A 410 -4.59 9.41 -25.86
C TYR A 410 -3.48 8.60 -26.52
N VAL A 411 -3.74 7.34 -26.85
CA VAL A 411 -2.74 6.45 -27.45
C VAL A 411 -2.41 6.92 -28.86
N THR A 412 -1.24 7.54 -29.01
CA THR A 412 -0.63 7.90 -30.29
C THR A 412 0.83 7.46 -30.28
N PRO A 413 1.45 7.19 -31.45
CA PRO A 413 2.87 6.81 -31.50
C PRO A 413 3.79 7.82 -30.79
N SER A 414 3.53 9.13 -30.93
CA SER A 414 4.31 10.17 -30.26
C SER A 414 4.13 10.17 -28.75
N TRP A 415 2.91 9.97 -28.25
CA TRP A 415 2.63 9.96 -26.82
C TRP A 415 3.19 8.71 -26.14
N ILE A 416 2.98 7.54 -26.74
CA ILE A 416 3.55 6.28 -26.24
C ILE A 416 5.08 6.31 -26.27
N ALA A 417 5.71 6.92 -27.28
CA ALA A 417 7.15 7.13 -27.29
C ALA A 417 7.62 8.04 -26.13
N ALA A 418 6.86 9.09 -25.79
CA ALA A 418 7.18 9.97 -24.67
C ALA A 418 7.09 9.24 -23.31
N ILE A 419 6.10 8.35 -23.14
CA ILE A 419 6.00 7.49 -21.96
C ILE A 419 7.17 6.50 -21.93
N ASN A 420 7.38 5.74 -23.02
CA ASN A 420 8.41 4.70 -23.13
C ASN A 420 9.86 5.21 -23.03
N ALA A 421 10.08 6.52 -23.11
CA ALA A 421 11.36 7.15 -22.83
C ALA A 421 11.68 7.20 -21.32
N ARG A 422 10.68 7.05 -20.45
CA ARG A 422 10.76 7.25 -18.99
C ARG A 422 10.24 6.06 -18.18
N ALA A 423 9.22 5.36 -18.68
CA ALA A 423 8.54 4.25 -18.02
C ALA A 423 7.86 3.33 -19.05
N LEU A 424 7.42 2.14 -18.65
CA LEU A 424 6.64 1.27 -19.53
C LEU A 424 5.21 1.81 -19.70
N SER A 425 4.76 1.94 -20.95
CA SER A 425 3.39 2.40 -21.24
C SER A 425 2.34 1.32 -20.98
N VAL A 426 1.27 1.71 -20.28
CA VAL A 426 0.08 0.89 -20.03
C VAL A 426 -1.14 1.58 -20.62
N THR A 427 -2.07 0.82 -21.19
CA THR A 427 -3.39 1.34 -21.56
C THR A 427 -4.45 0.25 -21.38
N ASN A 428 -5.71 0.62 -21.66
CA ASN A 428 -6.87 -0.20 -21.38
C ASN A 428 -7.58 -0.60 -22.68
N LEU A 429 -8.06 -1.84 -22.71
CA LEU A 429 -8.99 -2.37 -23.71
C LEU A 429 -10.12 -3.08 -22.95
N LEU A 430 -11.00 -2.28 -22.37
CA LEU A 430 -12.02 -2.69 -21.41
C LEU A 430 -13.42 -2.39 -21.92
N ASP A 431 -14.42 -2.97 -21.26
CA ASP A 431 -15.83 -2.71 -21.48
C ASP A 431 -16.20 -2.84 -22.98
N ALA A 432 -16.77 -1.79 -23.58
CA ALA A 432 -17.18 -1.79 -24.98
C ALA A 432 -16.00 -2.03 -25.94
N ASP A 433 -14.81 -1.51 -25.63
CA ASP A 433 -13.63 -1.72 -26.48
C ASP A 433 -13.11 -3.17 -26.36
N GLY A 434 -13.16 -3.73 -25.14
CA GLY A 434 -12.87 -5.14 -24.89
C GLY A 434 -13.87 -6.06 -25.62
N GLU A 435 -15.15 -5.75 -25.54
CA GLU A 435 -16.22 -6.50 -26.22
C GLU A 435 -16.10 -6.41 -27.75
N ASN A 436 -15.77 -5.23 -28.29
CA ASN A 436 -15.48 -5.05 -29.72
C ASN A 436 -14.32 -5.95 -30.16
N PHE A 437 -13.24 -5.99 -29.39
CA PHE A 437 -12.10 -6.87 -29.65
C PHE A 437 -12.50 -8.35 -29.58
N HIS A 438 -13.28 -8.72 -28.56
CA HIS A 438 -13.80 -10.07 -28.42
C HIS A 438 -14.59 -10.52 -29.66
N ASN A 439 -15.42 -9.62 -30.19
CA ASN A 439 -16.23 -9.80 -31.39
C ASN A 439 -15.43 -9.69 -32.71
N GLY A 440 -14.10 -9.64 -32.65
CA GLY A 440 -13.20 -9.71 -33.80
C GLY A 440 -12.79 -8.35 -34.38
N ASN A 441 -13.21 -7.23 -33.80
CA ASN A 441 -12.73 -5.92 -34.22
C ASN A 441 -11.36 -5.61 -33.57
N THR A 442 -10.29 -5.87 -34.31
CA THR A 442 -8.91 -5.69 -33.84
C THR A 442 -8.33 -4.30 -34.09
N THR A 443 -9.06 -3.38 -34.73
CA THR A 443 -8.51 -2.10 -35.21
C THR A 443 -7.87 -1.27 -34.09
N LEU A 444 -8.52 -1.20 -32.92
CA LEU A 444 -7.97 -0.46 -31.78
C LEU A 444 -6.70 -1.12 -31.25
N MET A 445 -6.69 -2.45 -31.09
CA MET A 445 -5.53 -3.19 -30.64
C MET A 445 -4.36 -3.11 -31.63
N GLU A 446 -4.63 -3.09 -32.94
CA GLU A 446 -3.63 -2.83 -33.98
C GLU A 446 -2.98 -1.46 -33.80
N SER A 447 -3.78 -0.42 -33.51
CA SER A 447 -3.25 0.91 -33.24
C SER A 447 -2.31 0.95 -32.03
N PHE A 448 -2.60 0.17 -30.97
CA PHE A 448 -1.75 0.06 -29.78
C PHE A 448 -0.43 -0.64 -30.09
N VAL A 449 -0.47 -1.73 -30.86
CA VAL A 449 0.74 -2.43 -31.33
C VAL A 449 1.59 -1.49 -32.19
N THR A 450 0.98 -0.72 -33.09
CA THR A 450 1.68 0.27 -33.93
C THR A 450 2.27 1.41 -33.11
N ALA A 451 1.57 1.89 -32.07
CA ALA A 451 2.07 2.94 -31.18
C ALA A 451 3.22 2.45 -30.27
N GLY A 452 3.36 1.14 -30.07
CA GLY A 452 4.42 0.55 -29.26
C GLY A 452 4.09 0.45 -27.77
N VAL A 453 2.80 0.25 -27.45
CA VAL A 453 2.33 0.00 -26.08
C VAL A 453 3.08 -1.19 -25.46
N ARG A 454 3.37 -1.12 -24.15
CA ARG A 454 4.17 -2.14 -23.43
C ARG A 454 3.35 -3.06 -22.54
N MET A 455 2.19 -2.63 -22.10
CA MET A 455 1.24 -3.46 -21.36
C MET A 455 -0.20 -3.08 -21.69
N ILE A 456 -1.08 -4.08 -21.72
CA ILE A 456 -2.51 -3.89 -21.91
C ILE A 456 -3.31 -4.49 -20.76
N GLN A 457 -4.16 -3.67 -20.13
CA GLN A 457 -5.22 -4.14 -19.25
C GLN A 457 -6.45 -4.51 -20.07
N CYS A 458 -6.99 -5.72 -19.92
CA CYS A 458 -8.10 -6.22 -20.73
C CYS A 458 -9.04 -7.18 -19.98
N ASP A 459 -10.27 -7.31 -20.48
CA ASP A 459 -11.30 -8.23 -19.96
C ASP A 459 -11.20 -9.67 -20.52
N TYR A 460 -10.42 -9.85 -21.59
CA TYR A 460 -10.29 -11.09 -22.36
C TYR A 460 -8.83 -11.51 -22.56
N PRO A 461 -8.07 -11.79 -21.48
CA PRO A 461 -6.63 -12.01 -21.54
C PRO A 461 -6.22 -13.22 -22.38
N ALA A 462 -7.01 -14.31 -22.41
CA ALA A 462 -6.70 -15.48 -23.23
C ALA A 462 -6.72 -15.17 -24.73
N GLN A 463 -7.74 -14.42 -25.19
CA GLN A 463 -7.83 -13.98 -26.59
C GLN A 463 -6.76 -12.93 -26.92
N MET A 464 -6.43 -12.06 -25.97
CA MET A 464 -5.33 -11.11 -26.10
C MET A 464 -3.98 -11.82 -26.27
N ASP A 465 -3.71 -12.85 -25.48
CA ASP A 465 -2.49 -13.65 -25.57
C ASP A 465 -2.36 -14.35 -26.91
N GLU A 466 -3.43 -14.99 -27.40
CA GLU A 466 -3.46 -15.58 -28.75
C GLU A 466 -3.17 -14.53 -29.83
N TYR A 467 -3.84 -13.38 -29.76
CA TYR A 467 -3.67 -12.27 -30.70
C TYR A 467 -2.21 -11.76 -30.73
N LEU A 468 -1.59 -11.61 -29.56
CA LEU A 468 -0.21 -11.11 -29.43
C LEU A 468 0.82 -12.18 -29.82
N ARG A 469 0.61 -13.47 -29.49
CA ARG A 469 1.47 -14.58 -29.95
C ARG A 469 1.50 -14.68 -31.48
N GLY A 470 0.34 -14.56 -32.13
CA GLY A 470 0.24 -14.54 -33.59
C GLY A 470 1.03 -13.40 -34.26
N ARG A 471 1.48 -12.41 -33.48
CA ARG A 471 2.28 -11.26 -33.93
C ARG A 471 3.70 -11.24 -33.33
N GLY A 472 4.11 -12.30 -32.63
CA GLY A 472 5.42 -12.40 -31.97
C GLY A 472 5.60 -11.45 -30.77
N LYS A 473 4.50 -10.97 -30.18
CA LYS A 473 4.47 -9.96 -29.10
C LYS A 473 4.34 -10.52 -27.68
N ARG A 474 4.27 -11.84 -27.51
CA ARG A 474 4.36 -12.54 -26.21
C ARG A 474 5.67 -13.28 -26.06
#